data_AF-A0A7S2DEH0-F1
#
_entry.id   AF-A0A7S2DEH0-F1
#
_cell.length_a   1.000
_cell.length_b   1.000
_cell.length_c   1.000
_cell.angle_alpha   90.00
_cell.angle_beta   90.00
_cell.angle_gamma   90.00
#
_symmetry.space_group_name_H-M   'P 1'
#
loop_
_entity.id
_entity.type
_entity.pdbx_description
1 polymer ?
#
loop_
_entity_poly.entity_id
_entity_poly.type
_entity_poly.pdbx_seq_one_letter_code
_entity_poly.pdbx_strand_id
1 'polypeptide(L)'
;YPDVVDGAIAASAPIWQLAGTVQRDTLDMQAVAITRGVSAAGGATDQCRDNLRSAWPLLQQVGQTAQGRLLLSESVRSCTTLQTAEDFISWAQGPFFFLAEGNYPFPSTYITFSLRPGSPAPLPAWPMRVACSSLDRDFDIRLKGNVTDVRYSLSLGDINVHVDWANATGNGASLSRTMIEASSALELAAAVASAAGVWYNLTGEVECFDIPSQAGPGRAGA
;
A
#
# COMPACT_ATOMS: atom_id res chain seq x y z
N TYR A 1 -34.72 19.48 7.04
CA TYR A 1 -36.10 19.42 7.57
C TYR A 1 -36.09 19.60 9.09
N PRO A 2 -35.59 20.73 9.61
CA PRO A 2 -35.58 20.99 11.07
C PRO A 2 -37.00 21.14 11.66
N ASP A 3 -38.00 21.30 10.80
CA ASP A 3 -39.44 21.25 11.07
C ASP A 3 -39.98 19.82 11.29
N VAL A 4 -39.23 18.80 10.84
CA VAL A 4 -39.64 17.38 10.90
C VAL A 4 -38.70 16.54 11.78
N VAL A 5 -37.44 16.95 11.97
CA VAL A 5 -36.47 16.23 12.83
C VAL A 5 -35.94 17.13 13.95
N ASP A 6 -35.89 16.59 15.16
CA ASP A 6 -35.35 17.30 16.34
C ASP A 6 -33.81 17.41 16.31
N GLY A 7 -33.13 16.55 15.54
CA GLY A 7 -31.67 16.54 15.42
C GLY A 7 -31.13 15.35 14.62
N ALA A 8 -29.81 15.29 14.46
CA ALA A 8 -29.12 14.21 13.76
C ALA A 8 -27.75 13.89 14.38
N ILE A 9 -27.38 12.61 14.36
CA ILE A 9 -26.01 12.15 14.62
C ILE A 9 -25.42 11.71 13.28
N ALA A 10 -24.44 12.48 12.79
CA ALA A 10 -23.76 12.20 11.52
C ALA A 10 -22.35 11.65 11.78
N ALA A 11 -22.26 10.36 12.10
CA ALA A 11 -20.99 9.69 12.36
C ALA A 11 -20.21 9.46 11.06
N SER A 12 -18.93 9.82 11.04
CA SER A 12 -18.02 9.66 9.88
C SER A 12 -18.57 10.21 8.56
N ALA A 13 -19.34 11.30 8.59
CA ALA A 13 -19.89 11.94 7.40
C ALA A 13 -18.91 13.01 6.85
N PRO A 14 -18.20 12.76 5.74
CA PRO A 14 -17.18 13.69 5.22
C PRO A 14 -17.81 14.86 4.43
N ILE A 15 -18.76 15.57 5.04
CA ILE A 15 -19.60 16.58 4.37
C ILE A 15 -18.80 17.71 3.71
N TRP A 16 -17.64 18.08 4.27
CA TRP A 16 -16.78 19.12 3.71
C TRP A 16 -15.95 18.64 2.51
N GLN A 17 -15.61 17.34 2.45
CA GLN A 17 -14.91 16.75 1.31
C GLN A 17 -15.88 16.49 0.15
N LEU A 18 -17.07 15.96 0.44
CA LEU A 18 -18.09 15.69 -0.58
C LEU A 18 -18.66 16.96 -1.22
N ALA A 19 -18.77 18.05 -0.45
CA ALA A 19 -19.23 19.34 -0.98
C ALA A 19 -18.14 20.12 -1.73
N GLY A 20 -16.93 19.56 -1.90
CA GLY A 20 -15.79 20.26 -2.52
C GLY A 20 -15.35 21.53 -1.77
N THR A 21 -15.84 21.73 -0.54
CA THR A 21 -15.62 22.93 0.26
C THR A 21 -14.19 22.98 0.80
N VAL A 22 -13.57 21.82 1.01
CA VAL A 22 -12.15 21.70 1.33
C VAL A 22 -11.44 21.10 0.13
N GLN A 23 -10.72 21.94 -0.61
CA GLN A 23 -9.65 21.52 -1.50
C GLN A 23 -8.36 21.59 -0.71
N ARG A 24 -7.63 20.47 -0.60
CA ARG A 24 -6.32 20.46 0.04
C ARG A 24 -5.26 20.63 -1.03
N ASP A 25 -4.31 21.53 -0.77
CA ASP A 25 -3.05 21.64 -1.53
C ASP A 25 -2.06 20.51 -1.16
N THR A 26 -2.45 19.65 -0.19
CA THR A 26 -1.66 18.56 0.38
C THR A 26 -2.29 17.19 0.06
N LEU A 27 -1.66 16.12 0.56
CA LEU A 27 -2.17 14.73 0.47
C LEU A 27 -3.68 14.62 0.76
N ASP A 28 -4.33 13.71 0.03
CA ASP A 28 -5.74 13.37 0.23
C ASP A 28 -5.97 12.77 1.63
N MET A 29 -7.23 12.79 2.08
CA MET A 29 -7.59 12.33 3.43
C MET A 29 -7.37 10.82 3.60
N GLN A 30 -7.46 10.05 2.51
CA GLN A 30 -7.24 8.62 2.48
C GLN A 30 -5.78 8.30 2.82
N ALA A 31 -4.82 8.93 2.15
CA ALA A 31 -3.39 8.79 2.41
C ALA A 31 -3.04 9.23 3.83
N VAL A 32 -3.67 10.28 4.37
CA VAL A 32 -3.49 10.68 5.78
C VAL A 32 -3.98 9.60 6.73
N ALA A 33 -5.17 9.04 6.50
CA ALA A 33 -5.73 7.97 7.34
C ALA A 33 -4.88 6.69 7.27
N ILE A 34 -4.47 6.28 6.08
CA ILE A 34 -3.58 5.12 5.84
C ILE A 34 -2.26 5.33 6.58
N THR A 35 -1.59 6.47 6.35
CA THR A 35 -0.29 6.81 6.96
C THR A 35 -0.38 6.78 8.48
N ARG A 36 -1.46 7.33 9.06
CA ARG A 36 -1.69 7.25 10.50
C ARG A 36 -1.88 5.80 10.95
N GLY A 37 -2.68 5.02 10.24
CA GLY A 37 -3.00 3.63 10.58
C GLY A 37 -1.78 2.70 10.60
N VAL A 38 -0.81 2.92 9.71
CA VAL A 38 0.46 2.15 9.65
C VAL A 38 1.58 2.72 10.52
N SER A 39 1.30 3.67 11.41
CA SER A 39 2.29 4.33 12.27
C SER A 39 2.07 4.07 13.76
N ALA A 40 2.98 4.55 14.61
CA ALA A 40 2.81 4.53 16.07
C ALA A 40 1.50 5.19 16.53
N ALA A 41 1.06 6.25 15.85
CA ALA A 41 -0.20 6.94 16.16
C ALA A 41 -1.46 6.10 15.87
N GLY A 42 -1.35 5.07 15.03
CA GLY A 42 -2.38 4.06 14.76
C GLY A 42 -2.22 2.75 15.56
N GLY A 43 -1.16 2.67 16.37
CA GLY A 43 -0.79 1.49 17.15
C GLY A 43 0.04 0.44 16.41
N ALA A 44 0.60 0.79 15.24
CA ALA A 44 1.70 0.05 14.61
C ALA A 44 3.05 0.66 15.03
N THR A 45 4.11 0.51 14.24
CA THR A 45 5.38 1.21 14.44
C THR A 45 5.62 2.24 13.35
N ASP A 46 6.42 3.26 13.67
CA ASP A 46 6.86 4.23 12.67
C ASP A 46 7.76 3.59 11.60
N GLN A 47 8.45 2.51 11.95
CA GLN A 47 9.21 1.68 11.00
C GLN A 47 8.31 1.09 9.92
N CYS A 48 7.12 0.56 10.27
CA CYS A 48 6.16 0.06 9.29
C CYS A 48 5.77 1.15 8.29
N ARG A 49 5.38 2.34 8.78
CA ARG A 49 5.07 3.51 7.94
C ARG A 49 6.21 3.85 7.00
N ASP A 50 7.43 3.94 7.53
CA ASP A 50 8.59 4.40 6.78
C ASP A 50 9.06 3.37 5.74
N ASN A 51 8.98 2.08 6.06
CA ASN A 51 9.21 0.98 5.13
C ASN A 51 8.16 0.96 4.01
N LEU A 52 6.87 1.07 4.35
CA LEU A 52 5.79 1.07 3.37
C LEU A 52 5.93 2.26 2.41
N ARG A 53 6.20 3.47 2.92
CA ARG A 53 6.45 4.66 2.08
C ARG A 53 7.65 4.46 1.15
N SER A 54 8.72 3.85 1.65
CA SER A 54 9.95 3.64 0.88
C SER A 54 9.82 2.53 -0.16
N ALA A 55 8.94 1.56 0.07
CA ALA A 55 8.72 0.44 -0.82
C ALA A 55 8.28 0.88 -2.22
N TRP A 56 7.38 1.86 -2.33
CA TRP A 56 6.82 2.27 -3.63
C TRP A 56 7.89 2.68 -4.66
N PRO A 57 8.73 3.71 -4.41
CA PRO A 57 9.75 4.12 -5.36
C PRO A 57 10.84 3.05 -5.56
N LEU A 58 11.21 2.28 -4.53
CA LEU A 58 12.22 1.23 -4.63
C LEU A 58 11.75 0.09 -5.53
N LEU A 59 10.55 -0.44 -5.29
CA LEU A 59 9.99 -1.54 -6.07
C LEU A 59 9.61 -1.10 -7.49
N GLN A 60 9.30 0.19 -7.68
CA GLN A 60 9.18 0.77 -9.01
C GLN A 60 10.50 0.67 -9.79
N GLN A 61 11.66 0.94 -9.18
CA GLN A 61 12.96 0.77 -9.86
C GLN A 61 13.25 -0.70 -10.17
N VAL A 62 12.99 -1.61 -9.23
CA VAL A 62 13.20 -3.05 -9.42
C VAL A 62 12.38 -3.58 -10.60
N GLY A 63 11.11 -3.17 -10.72
CA GLY A 63 10.22 -3.63 -11.79
C GLY A 63 10.44 -3.02 -13.18
N GLN A 64 11.46 -2.17 -13.38
CA GLN A 64 11.72 -1.56 -14.70
C GLN A 64 12.21 -2.58 -15.73
N THR A 65 12.95 -3.61 -15.31
CA THR A 65 13.46 -4.65 -16.21
C THR A 65 12.56 -5.88 -16.21
N ALA A 66 12.55 -6.64 -17.31
CA ALA A 66 11.82 -7.91 -17.38
C ALA A 66 12.28 -8.91 -16.30
N GLN A 67 13.60 -8.97 -16.06
CA GLN A 67 14.18 -9.81 -15.02
C GLN A 67 13.74 -9.38 -13.62
N GLY A 68 13.69 -8.07 -13.34
CA GLY A 68 13.23 -7.57 -12.05
C GLY A 68 11.74 -7.87 -11.81
N ARG A 69 10.89 -7.76 -12.85
CA ARG A 69 9.48 -8.16 -12.75
C ARG A 69 9.29 -9.65 -12.50
N LEU A 70 10.11 -10.51 -13.11
CA LEU A 70 10.10 -11.95 -12.82
C LEU A 70 10.42 -12.22 -11.35
N LEU A 71 11.51 -11.64 -10.83
CA LEU A 71 11.90 -11.81 -9.43
C LEU A 71 10.84 -11.27 -8.46
N LEU A 72 10.24 -10.12 -8.77
CA LEU A 72 9.12 -9.59 -7.98
C LEU A 72 7.93 -10.53 -8.00
N SER A 73 7.58 -11.08 -9.17
CA SER A 73 6.44 -11.99 -9.33
C SER A 73 6.60 -13.24 -8.45
N GLU A 74 7.78 -13.83 -8.43
CA GLU A 74 8.12 -14.98 -7.57
C GLU A 74 8.02 -14.60 -6.09
N SER A 75 8.66 -13.49 -5.70
CA SER A 75 8.70 -12.98 -4.32
C SER A 75 7.29 -12.70 -3.75
N VAL A 76 6.43 -12.07 -4.53
CA VAL A 76 5.08 -11.67 -4.09
C VAL A 76 4.05 -12.79 -4.28
N ARG A 77 4.46 -13.97 -4.76
CA ARG A 77 3.57 -15.09 -5.13
C ARG A 77 2.50 -14.66 -6.13
N SER A 78 2.87 -13.89 -7.15
CA SER A 78 1.94 -13.55 -8.24
C SER A 78 1.60 -14.79 -9.06
N CYS A 79 0.32 -15.00 -9.38
CA CYS A 79 -0.10 -16.14 -10.21
C CYS A 79 0.44 -16.06 -11.65
N THR A 80 0.74 -14.85 -12.12
CA THR A 80 1.34 -14.60 -13.44
C THR A 80 2.49 -13.61 -13.33
N THR A 81 3.38 -13.59 -14.32
CA THR A 81 4.46 -12.61 -14.34
C THR A 81 3.91 -11.21 -14.57
N LEU A 82 4.29 -10.29 -13.69
CA LEU A 82 3.94 -8.86 -13.76
C LEU A 82 4.38 -8.26 -15.10
N GLN A 83 3.49 -7.50 -15.74
CA GLN A 83 3.80 -6.83 -17.01
C GLN A 83 4.50 -5.50 -16.76
N THR A 84 4.12 -4.80 -15.69
CA THR A 84 4.73 -3.54 -15.25
C THR A 84 5.00 -3.57 -13.75
N ALA A 85 5.88 -2.68 -13.26
CA ALA A 85 6.02 -2.47 -11.81
C ALA A 85 4.72 -1.94 -11.18
N GLU A 86 3.97 -1.15 -11.94
CA GLU A 86 2.73 -0.52 -11.51
C GLU A 86 1.62 -1.54 -11.25
N ASP A 87 1.62 -2.67 -11.97
CA ASP A 87 0.68 -3.77 -11.71
C ASP A 87 0.71 -4.19 -10.23
N PHE A 88 1.92 -4.39 -9.68
CA PHE A 88 2.08 -4.76 -8.28
C PHE A 88 1.82 -3.58 -7.32
N ILE A 89 2.34 -2.39 -7.62
CA ILE A 89 2.23 -1.23 -6.73
C ILE A 89 0.76 -0.84 -6.54
N SER A 90 0.01 -0.70 -7.64
CA SER A 90 -1.42 -0.35 -7.60
C SER A 90 -2.25 -1.42 -6.88
N TRP A 91 -2.00 -2.70 -7.16
CA TRP A 91 -2.64 -3.82 -6.48
C TRP A 91 -2.36 -3.80 -4.98
N ALA A 92 -1.10 -3.61 -4.58
CA ALA A 92 -0.70 -3.63 -3.17
C ALA A 92 -1.21 -2.41 -2.39
N GLN A 93 -1.34 -1.24 -3.03
CA GLN A 93 -1.86 -0.02 -2.40
C GLN A 93 -3.38 -0.08 -2.19
N GLY A 94 -4.11 -0.67 -3.15
CA GLY A 94 -5.58 -0.73 -3.17
C GLY A 94 -6.26 -1.03 -1.83
N PRO A 95 -5.85 -2.05 -1.07
CA PRO A 95 -6.58 -2.45 0.14
C PRO A 95 -6.36 -1.52 1.34
N PHE A 96 -5.30 -0.71 1.38
CA PHE A 96 -4.93 0.01 2.60
C PHE A 96 -6.01 0.99 3.07
N PHE A 97 -6.77 1.59 2.17
CA PHE A 97 -7.89 2.46 2.56
C PHE A 97 -8.99 1.65 3.27
N PHE A 98 -9.37 0.49 2.73
CA PHE A 98 -10.36 -0.40 3.35
C PHE A 98 -9.89 -0.96 4.69
N LEU A 99 -8.59 -1.27 4.81
CA LEU A 99 -8.00 -1.70 6.07
C LEU A 99 -8.03 -0.57 7.12
N ALA A 100 -7.82 0.69 6.70
CA ALA A 100 -7.89 1.84 7.57
C ALA A 100 -9.32 2.13 8.06
N GLU A 101 -10.31 2.07 7.16
CA GLU A 101 -11.73 2.19 7.52
C GLU A 101 -12.20 1.05 8.43
N GLY A 102 -11.70 -0.17 8.17
CA GLY A 102 -12.03 -1.38 8.91
C GLY A 102 -11.16 -1.64 10.13
N ASN A 103 -10.38 -0.66 10.61
CA ASN A 103 -9.36 -0.86 11.65
C ASN A 103 -9.92 -1.03 13.08
N TYR A 104 -10.90 -1.93 13.24
CA TYR A 104 -11.62 -2.18 14.48
C TYR A 104 -10.82 -3.03 15.48
N PRO A 105 -11.06 -2.90 16.79
CA PRO A 105 -10.39 -3.68 17.83
C PRO A 105 -10.83 -5.15 17.94
N PHE A 106 -11.70 -5.62 17.04
CA PHE A 106 -12.27 -6.96 17.00
C PHE A 106 -12.49 -7.40 15.55
N PRO A 107 -12.60 -8.72 15.27
CA PRO A 107 -12.90 -9.18 13.93
C PRO A 107 -14.25 -8.66 13.43
N SER A 108 -14.31 -8.16 12.21
CA SER A 108 -15.51 -7.49 11.68
C SER A 108 -15.71 -7.75 10.19
N THR A 109 -16.96 -8.02 9.81
CA THR A 109 -17.38 -8.13 8.42
C THR A 109 -17.89 -6.81 7.84
N TYR A 110 -17.92 -5.70 8.59
CA TYR A 110 -18.57 -4.46 8.12
C TYR A 110 -18.05 -3.95 6.76
N ILE A 111 -16.73 -3.80 6.63
CA ILE A 111 -16.11 -3.35 5.37
C ILE A 111 -16.13 -4.45 4.31
N THR A 112 -15.87 -5.70 4.69
CA THR A 112 -15.83 -6.81 3.73
C THR A 112 -17.21 -7.11 3.15
N PHE A 113 -18.27 -7.04 3.95
CA PHE A 113 -19.67 -7.14 3.52
C PHE A 113 -20.07 -6.05 2.53
N SER A 114 -19.59 -4.83 2.74
CA SER A 114 -19.92 -3.68 1.89
C SER A 114 -19.24 -3.75 0.51
N LEU A 115 -18.05 -4.36 0.44
CA LEU A 115 -17.20 -4.34 -0.76
C LEU A 115 -17.09 -5.71 -1.46
N ARG A 116 -17.54 -6.79 -0.82
CA ARG A 116 -17.51 -8.14 -1.38
C ARG A 116 -18.90 -8.77 -1.33
N PRO A 117 -19.47 -9.15 -2.48
CA PRO A 117 -20.76 -9.84 -2.50
C PRO A 117 -20.67 -11.21 -1.80
N GLY A 118 -21.76 -11.63 -1.15
CA GLY A 118 -21.88 -12.94 -0.49
C GLY A 118 -21.71 -12.88 1.04
N SER A 119 -21.13 -13.95 1.61
CA SER A 119 -20.80 -14.07 3.05
C SER A 119 -19.29 -13.93 3.26
N PRO A 120 -18.74 -12.71 3.24
CA PRO A 120 -17.30 -12.53 3.28
C PRO A 120 -16.74 -12.85 4.67
N ALA A 121 -15.51 -13.38 4.68
CA ALA A 121 -14.74 -13.54 5.89
C ALA A 121 -14.51 -12.18 6.59
N PRO A 122 -14.43 -12.16 7.93
CA PRO A 122 -14.17 -10.93 8.67
C PRO A 122 -12.72 -10.48 8.46
N LEU A 123 -12.51 -9.16 8.47
CA LEU A 123 -11.18 -8.62 8.75
C LEU A 123 -10.76 -9.04 10.17
N PRO A 124 -9.46 -9.30 10.42
CA PRO A 124 -8.98 -9.57 11.77
C PRO A 124 -9.13 -8.33 12.67
N ALA A 125 -8.96 -8.50 13.98
CA ALA A 125 -8.81 -7.35 14.88
C ALA A 125 -7.55 -6.56 14.54
N TRP A 126 -7.64 -5.23 14.54
CA TRP A 126 -6.56 -4.29 14.22
C TRP A 126 -5.85 -4.60 12.89
N PRO A 127 -6.57 -4.68 11.77
CA PRO A 127 -6.03 -5.12 10.49
C PRO A 127 -4.85 -4.28 10.00
N MET A 128 -4.76 -2.99 10.34
CA MET A 128 -3.59 -2.17 10.00
C MET A 128 -2.33 -2.62 10.74
N ARG A 129 -2.47 -3.07 12.00
CA ARG A 129 -1.35 -3.62 12.78
C ARG A 129 -0.94 -4.99 12.27
N VAL A 130 -1.91 -5.81 11.87
CA VAL A 130 -1.66 -7.11 11.23
C VAL A 130 -0.89 -6.91 9.92
N ALA A 131 -1.30 -5.96 9.09
CA ALA A 131 -0.61 -5.62 7.85
C ALA A 131 0.83 -5.16 8.11
N CYS A 132 1.06 -4.44 9.20
CA CYS A 132 2.39 -3.99 9.60
C CYS A 132 3.32 -5.09 10.13
N SER A 133 2.82 -6.26 10.53
CA SER A 133 3.65 -7.29 11.18
C SER A 133 4.87 -7.72 10.36
N SER A 134 4.73 -7.85 9.04
CA SER A 134 5.83 -8.19 8.13
C SER A 134 6.70 -6.98 7.73
N LEU A 135 6.18 -5.77 7.92
CA LEU A 135 6.84 -4.51 7.57
C LEU A 135 7.59 -3.88 8.75
N ASP A 136 7.35 -4.34 9.98
CA ASP A 136 7.98 -3.83 11.19
C ASP A 136 9.36 -4.49 11.46
N ARG A 137 10.28 -4.29 10.53
CA ARG A 137 11.66 -4.77 10.62
C ARG A 137 12.62 -3.88 9.85
N ASP A 138 13.91 -4.00 10.12
CA ASP A 138 14.93 -3.31 9.33
C ASP A 138 15.16 -4.07 8.01
N PHE A 139 15.07 -3.35 6.90
CA PHE A 139 15.41 -3.84 5.56
C PHE A 139 16.73 -3.23 5.07
N ASP A 140 17.46 -2.48 5.90
CA ASP A 140 18.65 -1.70 5.52
C ASP A 140 18.38 -0.57 4.52
N ILE A 141 17.15 -0.04 4.50
CA ILE A 141 16.78 1.12 3.68
C ILE A 141 17.41 2.37 4.29
N ARG A 142 18.19 3.11 3.48
CA ARG A 142 18.72 4.42 3.89
C ARG A 142 17.96 5.53 3.19
N LEU A 143 17.49 6.50 3.98
CA LEU A 143 16.81 7.69 3.49
C LEU A 143 17.68 8.93 3.72
N LYS A 144 17.79 9.78 2.70
CA LYS A 144 18.44 11.10 2.79
C LYS A 144 17.57 12.17 2.16
N GLY A 145 17.37 13.30 2.83
CA GLY A 145 16.55 14.42 2.33
C GLY A 145 15.33 14.68 3.20
N ASN A 146 14.28 15.25 2.63
CA ASN A 146 13.08 15.63 3.36
C ASN A 146 11.82 14.98 2.76
N VAL A 147 11.16 14.15 3.57
CA VAL A 147 9.90 13.50 3.19
C VAL A 147 8.70 14.44 3.20
N THR A 148 8.73 15.54 3.98
CA THR A 148 7.64 16.52 3.99
C THR A 148 7.62 17.35 2.72
N ASP A 149 8.79 17.61 2.14
CA ASP A 149 8.95 18.35 0.89
C ASP A 149 8.89 17.43 -0.33
N VAL A 150 8.66 16.12 -0.11
CA VAL A 150 8.68 15.04 -1.12
C VAL A 150 9.93 15.10 -1.99
N ARG A 151 11.08 15.41 -1.36
CA ARG A 151 12.38 15.51 -2.00
C ARG A 151 13.41 14.74 -1.19
N TYR A 152 13.61 13.49 -1.55
CA TYR A 152 14.50 12.59 -0.84
C TYR A 152 15.10 11.53 -1.75
N SER A 153 16.15 10.87 -1.29
CA SER A 153 16.76 9.73 -1.93
C SER A 153 16.67 8.52 -1.02
N LEU A 154 16.46 7.36 -1.62
CA LEU A 154 16.52 6.07 -0.95
C LEU A 154 17.64 5.23 -1.56
N SER A 155 18.32 4.47 -0.72
CA SER A 155 19.21 3.39 -1.16
C SER A 155 18.88 2.09 -0.44
N LEU A 156 18.91 0.98 -1.18
CA LEU A 156 18.72 -0.37 -0.69
C LEU A 156 19.73 -1.29 -1.37
N GLY A 157 20.87 -1.52 -0.71
CA GLY A 157 22.05 -2.08 -1.37
C GLY A 157 22.47 -1.22 -2.56
N ASP A 158 22.58 -1.83 -3.74
CA ASP A 158 22.92 -1.13 -4.99
C ASP A 158 21.72 -0.42 -5.64
N ILE A 159 20.50 -0.59 -5.14
CA ILE A 159 19.31 0.09 -5.67
C ILE A 159 19.29 1.51 -5.13
N ASN A 160 19.26 2.49 -6.03
CA ASN A 160 19.23 3.92 -5.68
C ASN A 160 18.09 4.62 -6.41
N VAL A 161 17.32 5.40 -5.69
CA VAL A 161 16.22 6.18 -6.25
C VAL A 161 16.19 7.58 -5.65
N HIS A 162 15.99 8.58 -6.50
CA HIS A 162 15.70 9.95 -6.11
C HIS A 162 14.23 10.24 -6.39
N VAL A 163 13.53 10.72 -5.36
CA VAL A 163 12.13 11.12 -5.39
C VAL A 163 12.07 12.63 -5.35
N ASP A 164 11.40 13.22 -6.34
CA ASP A 164 11.03 14.64 -6.39
C ASP A 164 9.57 14.72 -6.83
N TRP A 165 8.69 14.98 -5.86
CA TRP A 165 7.24 14.98 -6.06
C TRP A 165 6.72 13.69 -6.71
N ALA A 166 6.15 13.80 -7.92
CA ALA A 166 5.54 12.69 -8.64
C ALA A 166 6.58 11.81 -9.36
N ASN A 167 7.85 12.21 -9.38
CA ASN A 167 8.89 11.52 -10.12
C ASN A 167 9.80 10.72 -9.19
N ALA A 168 10.04 9.46 -9.54
CA ALA A 168 11.03 8.59 -8.90
C ALA A 168 11.99 8.06 -9.96
N THR A 169 13.20 8.61 -9.97
CA THR A 169 14.24 8.29 -10.96
C THR A 169 15.43 7.63 -10.28
N GLY A 170 15.96 6.56 -10.85
CA GLY A 170 17.03 5.78 -10.25
C GLY A 170 17.78 4.95 -11.26
N ASN A 171 18.50 3.94 -10.77
CA ASN A 171 19.30 3.04 -11.59
C ASN A 171 18.50 1.83 -12.12
N GLY A 172 17.16 1.85 -12.06
CA GLY A 172 16.27 0.73 -12.35
C GLY A 172 16.58 -0.03 -13.65
N ALA A 173 16.72 0.68 -14.78
CA ALA A 173 17.04 0.09 -16.09
C ALA A 173 18.42 -0.60 -16.15
N SER A 174 19.32 -0.29 -15.23
CA SER A 174 20.66 -0.87 -15.12
C SER A 174 20.78 -1.94 -14.02
N LEU A 175 19.72 -2.22 -13.27
CA LEU A 175 19.74 -3.22 -12.21
C LEU A 175 19.91 -4.64 -12.79
N SER A 176 20.93 -5.34 -12.30
CA SER A 176 21.12 -6.76 -12.58
C SER A 176 20.37 -7.64 -11.59
N ARG A 177 20.19 -8.92 -11.94
CA ARG A 177 19.68 -9.94 -11.02
C ARG A 177 20.46 -10.00 -9.70
N THR A 178 21.80 -9.99 -9.79
CA THR A 178 22.67 -10.08 -8.61
C THR A 178 22.52 -8.88 -7.68
N MET A 179 22.35 -7.67 -8.21
CA MET A 179 22.10 -6.46 -7.40
C MET A 179 20.77 -6.55 -6.66
N ILE A 180 19.72 -7.06 -7.31
CA ILE A 180 18.39 -7.21 -6.71
C ILE A 180 18.42 -8.29 -5.62
N GLU A 181 18.96 -9.48 -5.92
CA GLU A 181 19.04 -10.61 -4.99
C GLU A 181 19.98 -10.37 -3.80
N ALA A 182 21.03 -9.55 -3.96
CA ALA A 182 21.91 -9.17 -2.86
C ALA A 182 21.30 -8.09 -1.94
N SER A 183 20.22 -7.44 -2.38
CA SER A 183 19.46 -6.48 -1.57
C SER A 183 18.28 -7.15 -0.87
N SER A 184 17.65 -6.45 0.07
CA SER A 184 16.41 -6.89 0.72
C SER A 184 15.15 -6.53 -0.07
N ALA A 185 15.26 -6.09 -1.32
CA ALA A 185 14.12 -5.59 -2.10
C ALA A 185 13.02 -6.65 -2.32
N LEU A 186 13.41 -7.91 -2.50
CA LEU A 186 12.46 -9.02 -2.63
C LEU A 186 11.79 -9.36 -1.28
N GLU A 187 12.49 -9.19 -0.16
CA GLU A 187 11.88 -9.36 1.16
C GLU A 187 10.89 -8.24 1.45
N LEU A 188 11.23 -7.00 1.06
CA LEU A 188 10.35 -5.84 1.16
C LEU A 188 9.10 -6.01 0.29
N ALA A 189 9.26 -6.50 -0.95
CA ALA A 189 8.13 -6.80 -1.83
C ALA A 189 7.19 -7.86 -1.24
N ALA A 190 7.76 -8.95 -0.70
CA ALA A 190 7.00 -10.00 -0.04
C ALA A 190 6.26 -9.48 1.21
N ALA A 191 6.88 -8.61 2.00
CA ALA A 191 6.25 -7.97 3.15
C ALA A 191 5.08 -7.07 2.75
N VAL A 192 5.24 -6.27 1.69
CA VAL A 192 4.15 -5.45 1.12
C VAL A 192 3.01 -6.32 0.59
N ALA A 193 3.32 -7.42 -0.11
CA ALA A 193 2.32 -8.36 -0.60
C ALA A 193 1.57 -9.06 0.56
N SER A 194 2.28 -9.41 1.63
CA SER A 194 1.69 -9.94 2.86
C SER A 194 0.76 -8.92 3.53
N ALA A 195 1.15 -7.65 3.56
CA ALA A 195 0.33 -6.57 4.11
C ALA A 195 -0.98 -6.38 3.32
N ALA A 196 -0.88 -6.32 1.98
CA ALA A 196 -2.05 -6.31 1.11
C ALA A 196 -2.90 -7.59 1.23
N GLY A 197 -2.23 -8.72 1.50
CA GLY A 197 -2.83 -10.03 1.77
C GLY A 197 -3.80 -10.07 2.95
N VAL A 198 -3.71 -9.13 3.91
CA VAL A 198 -4.73 -9.00 4.98
C VAL A 198 -6.12 -8.78 4.40
N TRP A 199 -6.20 -8.09 3.25
CA TRP A 199 -7.44 -7.96 2.48
C TRP A 199 -7.58 -9.08 1.44
N TYR A 200 -6.56 -9.32 0.62
CA TYR A 200 -6.72 -10.22 -0.54
C TYR A 200 -6.78 -11.71 -0.17
N ASN A 201 -6.27 -12.10 0.99
CA ASN A 201 -6.24 -13.48 1.49
C ASN A 201 -6.93 -13.60 2.86
N LEU A 202 -8.16 -13.11 3.00
CA LEU A 202 -8.92 -13.15 4.26
C LEU A 202 -9.13 -14.58 4.80
N THR A 203 -9.23 -15.58 3.93
CA THR A 203 -9.42 -16.98 4.34
C THR A 203 -8.10 -17.69 4.68
N GLY A 204 -6.96 -17.13 4.24
CA GLY A 204 -5.66 -17.78 4.34
C GLY A 204 -5.40 -18.83 3.25
N GLU A 205 -6.37 -19.11 2.38
CA GLU A 205 -6.32 -20.21 1.40
C GLU A 205 -5.73 -19.80 0.04
N VAL A 206 -5.44 -18.51 -0.16
CA VAL A 206 -4.87 -18.02 -1.43
C VAL A 206 -3.40 -18.42 -1.56
N GLU A 207 -3.14 -19.34 -2.49
CA GLU A 207 -1.79 -19.85 -2.80
C GLU A 207 -0.95 -18.82 -3.57
N CYS A 208 -1.55 -18.11 -4.53
CA CYS A 208 -0.94 -17.02 -5.31
C CYS A 208 -1.93 -15.86 -5.50
N PHE A 209 -1.42 -14.64 -5.64
CA PHE A 209 -2.25 -13.46 -5.88
C PHE A 209 -2.48 -13.23 -7.38
N ASP A 210 -3.74 -13.07 -7.77
CA ASP A 210 -4.11 -12.59 -9.10
C ASP A 210 -3.93 -11.07 -9.15
N ILE A 211 -2.79 -10.65 -9.70
CA ILE A 211 -2.40 -9.24 -9.83
C ILE A 211 -2.73 -8.79 -11.26
N PRO A 212 -3.78 -7.95 -11.44
CA PRO A 212 -4.22 -7.57 -12.77
C PRO A 212 -3.20 -6.65 -13.44
N SER A 213 -3.03 -6.82 -14.75
CA SER A 213 -2.24 -5.87 -15.52
C SER A 213 -2.99 -4.55 -15.72
N GLN A 214 -2.30 -3.43 -15.48
CA GLN A 214 -2.79 -2.09 -15.76
C GLN A 214 -2.74 -1.74 -17.26
N ALA A 215 -2.17 -2.60 -18.12
CA ALA A 215 -2.10 -2.40 -19.57
C ALA A 215 -3.40 -2.74 -20.32
N GLY A 216 -4.47 -3.11 -19.62
CA GLY A 216 -5.79 -3.39 -20.20
C GLY A 216 -6.67 -2.14 -20.35
N PRO A 217 -7.60 -2.10 -21.32
CA PRO A 217 -8.55 -1.01 -21.41
C PRO A 217 -9.57 -1.14 -20.27
N GLY A 218 -9.45 -0.27 -19.27
CA GLY A 218 -10.50 -0.03 -18.29
C GLY A 218 -10.26 -0.66 -16.93
N ARG A 219 -9.64 0.11 -16.04
CA ARG A 219 -10.08 0.33 -14.65
C ARG A 219 -9.32 1.53 -14.09
N ALA A 220 -9.64 2.71 -14.63
CA ALA A 220 -9.49 3.94 -13.87
C ALA A 220 -10.36 3.82 -12.61
N GLY A 221 -9.81 4.24 -11.48
CA GLY A 221 -10.29 3.98 -10.13
C GLY A 221 -11.78 4.18 -9.87
N ALA A 222 -12.23 3.45 -8.85
CA ALA A 222 -13.36 3.83 -8.01
C ALA A 222 -12.81 4.17 -6.63
#